data_AF-A0A1I7IL04-F1
#
_entry.id   AF-A0A1I7IL04-F1
#
_cell.length_a   1.000
_cell.length_b   1.000
_cell.length_c   1.000
_cell.angle_alpha   90.00
_cell.angle_beta   90.00
_cell.angle_gamma   90.00
#
_symmetry.space_group_name_H-M   'P 1'
#
loop_
_entity.id
_entity.type
_entity.pdbx_description
1 polymer ?
#
loop_
_entity_poly.entity_id
_entity_poly.type
_entity_poly.pdbx_seq_one_letter_code
_entity_poly.pdbx_strand_id
1 'polypeptide(L)'
;MEVRDNGSVFWDDQISGIADPMLFLVGLKEAYENGKDHAWIGKIQDDGLQIAVNSFSDVQIRIAELIMFEDKSVPDILRMVNIDMKRLNTELFMMHDLICRFV
;
A
#
# COMPACT_ATOMS: atom_id res chain seq x y z
N MET A 1 1.30 -16.99 16.82
CA MET A 1 1.92 -16.04 15.87
C MET A 1 3.19 -16.71 15.39
N GLU A 2 3.11 -17.44 14.27
CA GLU A 2 4.25 -18.20 13.73
C GLU A 2 5.03 -17.31 12.75
N VAL A 3 6.26 -16.97 13.12
CA VAL A 3 7.23 -16.38 12.20
C VAL A 3 7.97 -17.55 11.56
N ARG A 4 7.81 -17.75 10.25
CA ARG A 4 8.63 -18.69 9.48
C ARG A 4 9.85 -17.95 8.93
N ASP A 5 10.97 -18.66 8.81
CA ASP A 5 12.35 -18.23 8.56
C ASP A 5 12.60 -17.28 7.35
N ASN A 6 11.56 -16.98 6.55
CA ASN A 6 11.62 -16.09 5.40
C ASN A 6 10.78 -14.79 5.56
N GLY A 7 10.16 -14.58 6.72
CA GLY A 7 9.35 -13.39 7.02
C GLY A 7 7.96 -13.35 6.37
N SER A 8 7.63 -14.24 5.43
CA SER A 8 6.47 -14.16 4.51
C SER A 8 5.10 -13.95 5.18
N VAL A 9 4.81 -14.56 6.33
CA VAL A 9 3.49 -14.50 6.96
C VAL A 9 3.10 -13.10 7.44
N PHE A 10 4.06 -12.29 7.88
CA PHE A 10 3.77 -10.93 8.37
C PHE A 10 3.37 -9.99 7.23
N TRP A 11 3.91 -10.24 6.04
CA TRP A 11 3.68 -9.41 4.86
C TRP A 11 2.34 -9.66 4.24
N ASP A 12 1.92 -10.92 4.10
CA ASP A 12 0.64 -11.23 3.49
C ASP A 12 -0.51 -10.59 4.28
N ASP A 13 -0.45 -10.62 5.62
CA ASP A 13 -1.44 -9.97 6.47
C ASP A 13 -1.41 -8.44 6.33
N GLN A 14 -0.23 -7.82 6.26
CA GLN A 14 -0.08 -6.38 6.09
C GLN A 14 -0.49 -5.88 4.71
N ILE A 15 -0.08 -6.61 3.67
CA ILE A 15 -0.43 -6.35 2.28
C ILE A 15 -1.94 -6.51 2.12
N SER A 16 -2.54 -7.57 2.68
CA SER A 16 -4.00 -7.74 2.66
C SER A 16 -4.70 -6.62 3.43
N GLY A 17 -4.19 -6.25 4.61
CA GLY A 17 -4.73 -5.12 5.39
C GLY A 17 -4.64 -3.76 4.69
N ILE A 18 -3.76 -3.60 3.70
CA ILE A 18 -3.66 -2.41 2.85
C ILE A 18 -4.51 -2.56 1.58
N ALA A 19 -4.42 -3.70 0.91
CA ALA A 19 -5.05 -3.95 -0.38
C ALA A 19 -6.56 -4.16 -0.25
N ASP A 20 -7.03 -4.89 0.75
CA ASP A 20 -8.45 -5.24 0.90
C ASP A 20 -9.34 -3.99 1.02
N PRO A 21 -9.05 -2.99 1.87
CA PRO A 21 -9.85 -1.76 1.92
C PRO A 21 -9.86 -0.99 0.59
N MET A 22 -8.79 -1.09 -0.21
CA MET A 22 -8.64 -0.35 -1.45
C MET A 22 -9.21 -1.09 -2.68
N LEU A 23 -9.29 -2.42 -2.65
CA LEU A 23 -9.80 -3.26 -3.74
C LEU A 23 -11.31 -3.08 -4.00
N PHE A 24 -12.07 -2.64 -2.99
CA PHE A 24 -13.52 -2.39 -3.13
C PHE A 24 -13.85 -1.05 -3.80
N LEU A 25 -12.85 -0.22 -4.10
CA LEU A 25 -13.06 1.13 -4.61
C LEU A 25 -13.08 1.12 -6.15
N VAL A 26 -14.30 1.11 -6.69
CA VAL A 26 -14.57 1.18 -8.13
C VAL A 26 -13.93 2.44 -8.74
N GLY A 27 -13.14 2.26 -9.81
CA GLY A 27 -12.57 3.36 -10.59
C GLY A 27 -11.21 3.87 -10.12
N LEU A 28 -10.62 3.31 -9.05
CA LEU A 28 -9.27 3.69 -8.63
C LEU A 28 -8.21 3.38 -9.68
N LYS A 29 -8.27 2.19 -10.29
CA LYS A 29 -7.31 1.78 -11.32
C LYS A 29 -7.36 2.71 -12.54
N GLU A 30 -8.56 3.06 -13.00
CA GLU A 30 -8.74 4.01 -14.11
C GLU A 30 -8.18 5.40 -13.76
N ALA A 31 -8.38 5.85 -12.50
CA ALA A 31 -7.83 7.12 -12.03
C ALA A 31 -6.31 7.10 -11.88
N TYR A 32 -5.71 5.95 -11.54
CA TYR A 32 -4.27 5.75 -11.52
C TYR A 32 -3.69 5.76 -12.94
N GLU A 33 -4.30 5.03 -13.88
CA GLU A 33 -3.80 4.91 -15.27
C GLU A 33 -3.91 6.21 -16.07
N ASN A 34 -4.98 7.00 -15.86
CA ASN A 34 -5.23 8.25 -16.58
C ASN A 34 -4.77 9.51 -15.83
N GLY A 35 -4.40 9.35 -14.55
CA GLY A 35 -4.06 10.43 -13.65
C GLY A 35 -2.57 10.77 -13.65
N LYS A 36 -2.27 12.00 -13.24
CA LYS A 36 -0.94 12.39 -12.76
C LYS A 36 -0.98 12.51 -11.25
N ASP A 37 0.19 12.47 -10.60
CA ASP A 37 0.36 12.87 -9.20
C ASP A 37 -0.62 12.18 -8.23
N HIS A 38 -0.73 10.84 -8.33
CA HIS A 38 -1.53 10.04 -7.40
C HIS A 38 -3.03 10.41 -7.38
N ALA A 39 -3.58 10.87 -8.51
CA ALA A 39 -4.98 11.31 -8.64
C ALA A 39 -6.03 10.31 -8.15
N TRP A 40 -5.70 9.02 -8.10
CA TRP A 40 -6.56 7.97 -7.54
C TRP A 40 -6.89 8.18 -6.06
N ILE A 41 -6.04 8.86 -5.27
CA ILE A 41 -6.30 9.16 -3.85
C ILE A 41 -7.58 10.01 -3.70
N GLY A 42 -7.82 10.94 -4.62
CA GLY A 42 -9.03 11.77 -4.65
C GLY A 42 -10.31 11.02 -5.05
N LYS A 43 -10.20 9.75 -5.46
CA LYS A 43 -11.33 8.88 -5.81
C LYS A 43 -11.70 7.90 -4.70
N ILE A 44 -10.94 7.86 -3.62
CA ILE A 44 -11.28 7.09 -2.42
C ILE A 44 -12.55 7.67 -1.81
N GLN A 45 -13.60 6.85 -1.69
CA GLN A 45 -14.91 7.26 -1.16
C GLN A 45 -15.02 7.12 0.36
N ASP A 46 -14.20 6.24 0.95
CA ASP A 46 -14.15 6.08 2.39
C ASP A 46 -13.31 7.21 2.99
N ASP A 47 -13.95 8.08 3.76
CA ASP A 47 -13.30 9.26 4.36
C ASP A 47 -12.12 8.88 5.26
N GLY A 48 -12.24 7.78 6.02
CA GLY A 48 -11.20 7.28 6.91
C GLY A 48 -9.97 6.81 6.14
N LEU A 49 -10.20 5.99 5.12
CA LEU A 49 -9.15 5.49 4.23
C LEU A 49 -8.52 6.63 3.42
N GLN A 50 -9.31 7.61 2.97
CA GLN A 50 -8.78 8.79 2.28
C GLN A 50 -7.87 9.61 3.21
N ILE A 51 -8.24 9.79 4.47
CA ILE A 51 -7.38 10.46 5.47
C ILE A 51 -6.10 9.66 5.72
N ALA A 52 -6.20 8.34 5.86
CA ALA A 52 -5.05 7.47 6.06
C ALA A 52 -4.06 7.57 4.90
N VAL A 53 -4.54 7.43 3.66
CA VAL A 53 -3.71 7.48 2.45
C VAL A 53 -3.12 8.87 2.21
N ASN A 54 -3.85 9.95 2.50
CA ASN A 54 -3.29 11.30 2.44
C ASN A 54 -2.19 11.55 3.48
N SER A 55 -2.09 10.71 4.51
CA SER A 55 -1.03 10.76 5.52
C SER A 55 0.21 9.95 5.12
N PHE A 56 0.16 9.23 4.00
CA PHE A 56 1.29 8.47 3.50
C PHE A 56 2.36 9.39 2.91
N SER A 57 3.62 9.01 3.09
CA SER A 57 4.74 9.60 2.34
C SER A 57 4.72 9.15 0.87
N ASP A 58 5.40 9.89 -0.01
CA ASP A 58 5.54 9.54 -1.44
C ASP A 58 6.05 8.10 -1.64
N VAL A 59 6.97 7.64 -0.78
CA VAL A 59 7.50 6.27 -0.80
C VAL A 59 6.39 5.25 -0.53
N GLN A 60 5.56 5.51 0.47
CA GLN A 60 4.45 4.63 0.86
C GLN A 60 3.34 4.63 -0.19
N ILE A 61 3.02 5.79 -0.77
CA ILE A 61 2.10 5.89 -1.89
C ILE A 61 2.62 5.07 -3.07
N ARG A 62 3.93 5.18 -3.38
CA ARG A 62 4.53 4.40 -4.46
C ARG A 62 4.48 2.90 -4.18
N ILE A 63 4.74 2.47 -2.95
CA ILE A 63 4.63 1.07 -2.54
C ILE A 63 3.17 0.57 -2.74
N ALA A 64 2.18 1.34 -2.30
CA ALA A 64 0.77 0.99 -2.48
C ALA A 64 0.41 0.83 -3.96
N GLU A 65 0.85 1.74 -4.83
CA GLU A 65 0.59 1.65 -6.28
C GLU A 65 1.21 0.41 -6.92
N LEU A 66 2.46 0.10 -6.55
CA LEU A 66 3.18 -1.07 -7.05
C LEU A 66 2.47 -2.37 -6.67
N ILE A 67 1.91 -2.43 -5.46
CA ILE A 67 1.15 -3.59 -4.96
C ILE A 67 -0.21 -3.69 -5.67
N MET A 68 -0.99 -2.60 -5.67
CA MET A 68 -2.41 -2.66 -6.03
C MET A 68 -2.69 -2.56 -7.52
N PHE A 69 -1.94 -1.72 -8.24
CA PHE A 69 -2.24 -1.41 -9.64
C PHE A 69 -1.27 -2.10 -10.59
N GLU A 70 -0.01 -2.26 -10.18
CA GLU A 70 1.05 -2.82 -11.01
C GLU A 70 1.38 -4.30 -10.73
N ASP A 71 0.74 -4.90 -9.72
CA ASP A 71 0.89 -6.31 -9.31
C ASP A 71 2.37 -6.74 -9.18
N LYS A 72 3.17 -5.89 -8.52
CA LYS A 72 4.62 -6.14 -8.36
C LYS A 72 4.93 -7.10 -7.24
N SER A 73 5.91 -7.96 -7.51
CA SER A 73 6.52 -8.81 -6.51
C SER A 73 7.37 -8.00 -5.52
N VAL A 74 7.59 -8.52 -4.30
CA VAL A 74 8.46 -7.89 -3.29
C VAL A 74 9.86 -7.56 -3.84
N PRO A 75 10.57 -8.45 -4.55
CA PRO A 75 11.85 -8.12 -5.17
C PRO A 75 11.78 -6.93 -6.14
N ASP A 76 10.70 -6.82 -6.91
CA ASP A 76 10.50 -5.68 -7.81
C ASP A 76 10.28 -4.38 -7.03
N ILE A 77 9.48 -4.41 -5.96
CA ILE A 77 9.25 -3.24 -5.10
C ILE A 77 10.56 -2.74 -4.50
N LEU A 78 11.36 -3.63 -3.91
CA LEU A 78 12.66 -3.28 -3.32
C LEU A 78 13.57 -2.58 -4.35
N ARG A 79 13.61 -3.11 -5.58
CA ARG A 79 14.39 -2.55 -6.68
C ARG A 79 13.85 -1.22 -7.18
N MET A 80 12.54 -1.10 -7.37
CA MET A 80 11.90 0.08 -7.96
C MET A 80 11.87 1.27 -7.01
N VAL A 81 11.68 1.01 -5.72
CA VAL A 81 11.67 2.04 -4.66
C VAL A 81 13.08 2.29 -4.11
N ASN A 82 14.04 1.43 -4.44
CA ASN A 82 15.43 1.49 -4.00
C ASN A 82 15.55 1.48 -2.46
N ILE A 83 14.91 0.48 -1.83
CA ILE A 83 14.93 0.27 -0.38
C ILE A 83 15.28 -1.18 -0.07
N ASP A 84 15.78 -1.43 1.14
CA ASP A 84 16.01 -2.78 1.63
C ASP A 84 14.73 -3.38 2.25
N MET A 85 14.79 -4.69 2.52
CA MET A 85 13.67 -5.45 3.08
C MET A 85 13.27 -4.95 4.48
N LYS A 86 14.22 -4.43 5.27
CA LYS A 86 13.94 -3.90 6.61
C LYS A 86 13.16 -2.59 6.52
N ARG A 87 13.52 -1.74 5.57
CA ARG A 87 12.83 -0.48 5.31
C ARG A 87 11.43 -0.76 4.78
N LEU A 88 11.28 -1.65 3.80
CA LEU A 88 9.96 -2.04 3.28
C LEU A 88 9.03 -2.54 4.40
N ASN A 89 9.55 -3.35 5.34
CA ASN A 89 8.79 -3.85 6.51
C ASN A 89 8.27 -2.69 7.36
N THR A 90 9.16 -1.73 7.61
CA THR A 90 8.83 -0.54 8.41
C THR A 90 7.74 0.28 7.71
N GLU A 91 7.85 0.47 6.40
CA GLU A 91 6.85 1.22 5.62
C GLU A 91 5.49 0.55 5.66
N LEU A 92 5.40 -0.75 5.38
CA LEU A 92 4.12 -1.46 5.41
C LEU A 92 3.49 -1.48 6.79
N PHE A 93 4.31 -1.62 7.85
CA PHE A 93 3.81 -1.52 9.22
C PHE A 93 3.19 -0.15 9.50
N MET A 94 3.86 0.94 9.11
CA MET A 94 3.33 2.29 9.29
C MET A 94 2.07 2.53 8.46
N MET A 95 2.03 2.06 7.21
CA MET A 95 0.85 2.14 6.35
C MET A 95 -0.35 1.42 6.97
N HIS A 96 -0.14 0.18 7.42
CA HIS A 96 -1.18 -0.62 8.08
C HIS A 96 -1.68 0.03 9.38
N ASP A 97 -0.77 0.52 10.22
CA ASP A 97 -1.13 1.24 11.46
C ASP A 97 -1.94 2.51 11.18
N LEU A 98 -1.60 3.27 10.14
CA LEU A 98 -2.38 4.43 9.72
C LEU A 98 -3.77 4.03 9.24
N ILE A 99 -3.90 3.01 8.39
CA ILE A 99 -5.22 2.54 7.92
C ILE A 99 -6.08 2.11 9.11
N CYS A 100 -5.56 1.28 10.00
CA CYS A 100 -6.30 0.81 11.18
C CYS A 100 -6.70 1.91 12.18
N ARG A 101 -6.06 3.08 12.14
CA ARG A 101 -6.42 4.21 13.00
C ARG A 101 -7.64 4.99 12.49
N PHE A 102 -7.88 4.95 11.18
CA PHE A 102 -8.92 5.75 10.54
C PHE A 102 -10.07 4.93 9.95
N VAL A 103 -9.88 3.62 9.77
CA VAL A 103 -10.87 2.64 9.27
C VAL A 103 -11.17 1.62 10.35
#